data_AF-A0A2I1M3C6-F1
#
_entry.id   AF-A0A2I1M3C6-F1
#
_cell.length_a   1.000
_cell.length_b   1.000
_cell.length_c   1.000
_cell.angle_alpha   90.00
_cell.angle_beta   90.00
_cell.angle_gamma   90.00
#
_symmetry.space_group_name_H-M   'P 1'
#
loop_
_entity.id
_entity.type
_entity.pdbx_description
1 polymer ?
#
loop_
_entity_poly.entity_id
_entity_poly.type
_entity_poly.pdbx_seq_one_letter_code
_entity_poly.pdbx_strand_id
1 'polypeptide(L)'
;MKKRAEKRQWLGVEQLPSQQRATSIQNMVIVLIVAIVAGWSLWGERAVQRMRSDFITATSSRAASVKQQAADRKANSKVGSKLRSKASAQSAVVKNSDAAHKYGPGKHGSSKTKQTIAEKFGVTADDWHLVLVNREHPREEMNPQLTELNNRCSIDSRVADELSEFLHAAQEVDSSAHFISCYRSVAYQMQLFEGYVNDELAAHPDWNCEQAETQVKTYSQPAGQSEHQTGLAVDLSTAEDINVQDPALAQRIQSLAPQYGFILRFLRGKEQSTGVDYEDWHFRYVGRGIAQYITAKGWTLEEFLDHLNDPV
;
A
#
# COMPACT_ATOMS: atom_id res chain seq x y z
N MET A 1 41.69 10.58 -65.42
CA MET A 1 40.31 10.31 -65.88
C MET A 1 39.41 10.16 -64.65
N LYS A 2 38.61 11.18 -64.32
CA LYS A 2 37.63 11.12 -63.20
C LYS A 2 36.23 11.14 -63.80
N LYS A 3 35.44 10.08 -63.59
CA LYS A 3 34.05 9.98 -64.07
C LYS A 3 33.11 10.66 -63.08
N ARG A 4 32.20 11.44 -63.67
CA ARG A 4 31.11 12.22 -63.08
C ARG A 4 30.03 11.31 -62.48
N ALA A 5 29.45 11.74 -61.36
CA ALA A 5 28.12 11.32 -60.91
C ALA A 5 27.10 12.42 -61.24
N GLU A 6 25.93 12.01 -61.69
CA GLU A 6 24.85 12.83 -62.23
C GLU A 6 24.11 13.62 -61.14
N LYS A 7 23.79 14.88 -61.44
CA LYS A 7 22.85 15.70 -60.69
C LYS A 7 21.42 15.37 -61.13
N ARG A 8 20.56 14.98 -60.18
CA ARG A 8 19.11 15.15 -60.30
C ARG A 8 18.70 16.37 -59.49
N GLN A 9 18.16 17.34 -60.21
CA GLN A 9 17.66 18.63 -59.75
C GLN A 9 16.21 18.44 -59.28
N TRP A 10 15.95 18.64 -57.99
CA TRP A 10 14.60 18.94 -57.48
C TRP A 10 14.52 20.45 -57.25
N LEU A 11 13.47 21.03 -57.83
CA LEU A 11 13.20 22.46 -57.86
C LEU A 11 12.66 22.93 -56.49
N GLY A 12 13.28 24.00 -55.97
CA GLY A 12 12.52 25.15 -55.50
C GLY A 12 12.12 25.19 -54.02
N VAL A 13 13.10 25.32 -53.12
CA VAL A 13 12.95 26.15 -51.90
C VAL A 13 14.28 26.84 -51.63
N GLU A 14 14.60 27.86 -52.42
CA GLU A 14 15.65 28.80 -52.04
C GLU A 14 15.21 30.21 -52.36
N GLN A 15 15.43 31.09 -51.38
CA GLN A 15 15.21 32.54 -51.37
C GLN A 15 13.82 33.03 -50.91
N LEU A 16 13.60 32.97 -49.58
CA LEU A 16 12.81 33.98 -48.88
C LEU A 16 13.72 34.69 -47.84
N PRO A 17 13.65 36.03 -47.74
CA PRO A 17 14.51 36.83 -46.85
C PRO A 17 14.26 36.53 -45.37
N SER A 18 15.30 36.67 -44.55
CA SER A 18 15.38 36.24 -43.14
C SER A 18 14.22 36.69 -42.23
N GLN A 19 13.58 37.82 -42.54
CA GLN A 19 12.43 38.36 -41.82
C GLN A 19 11.14 37.51 -41.97
N GLN A 20 10.94 36.81 -43.10
CA GLN A 20 9.76 35.95 -43.31
C GLN A 20 9.88 34.57 -42.66
N ARG A 21 11.11 34.10 -42.36
CA ARG A 21 11.32 32.85 -41.62
C ARG A 21 10.99 33.00 -40.14
N ALA A 22 11.32 34.14 -39.55
CA ALA A 22 11.00 34.43 -38.15
C ALA A 22 9.49 34.48 -37.93
N THR A 23 8.74 35.18 -38.78
CA THR A 23 7.27 35.24 -38.69
C THR A 23 6.58 33.91 -39.00
N SER A 24 7.13 33.09 -39.91
CA SER A 24 6.60 31.74 -40.18
C SER A 24 6.80 30.78 -39.01
N ILE A 25 7.94 30.83 -38.32
CA ILE A 25 8.21 30.00 -37.14
C ILE A 25 7.38 30.47 -35.95
N GLN A 26 7.25 31.79 -35.75
CA GLN A 26 6.43 32.36 -34.69
C GLN A 26 4.94 32.02 -34.86
N ASN A 27 4.42 32.06 -36.09
CA ASN A 27 3.05 31.67 -36.40
C ASN A 27 2.82 30.15 -36.21
N MET A 28 3.79 29.29 -36.52
CA MET A 28 3.67 27.85 -36.24
C MET A 28 3.68 27.54 -34.74
N VAL A 29 4.50 28.23 -33.95
CA VAL A 29 4.54 28.08 -32.48
C VAL A 29 3.23 28.55 -31.85
N ILE A 30 2.65 29.66 -32.33
CA ILE A 30 1.35 30.16 -31.85
C ILE A 30 0.22 29.18 -32.20
N VAL A 31 0.20 28.60 -33.40
CA VAL A 31 -0.82 27.60 -33.78
C VAL A 31 -0.69 26.32 -32.95
N LEU A 32 0.53 25.87 -32.63
CA LEU A 32 0.77 24.73 -31.74
C LEU A 32 0.31 25.01 -30.29
N ILE A 33 0.60 26.20 -29.75
CA ILE A 33 0.15 26.60 -28.40
C ILE A 33 -1.37 26.72 -28.35
N VAL A 34 -2.01 27.31 -29.37
CA VAL A 34 -3.48 27.41 -29.45
C VAL A 34 -4.12 26.02 -29.60
N ALA A 35 -3.51 25.09 -30.34
CA ALA A 35 -3.99 23.71 -30.45
C ALA A 35 -3.85 22.93 -29.13
N ILE A 36 -2.77 23.14 -28.36
CA ILE A 36 -2.56 22.53 -27.03
C ILE A 36 -3.58 23.10 -26.03
N VAL A 37 -3.79 24.42 -26.00
CA VAL A 37 -4.75 25.08 -25.10
C VAL A 37 -6.21 24.73 -25.46
N ALA A 38 -6.55 24.66 -26.75
CA ALA A 38 -7.88 24.24 -27.20
C ALA A 38 -8.12 22.74 -26.95
N GLY A 39 -7.08 21.90 -27.11
CA GLY A 39 -7.10 20.49 -26.74
C GLY A 39 -7.32 20.28 -25.24
N TRP A 40 -6.60 21.01 -24.39
CA TRP A 40 -6.80 21.02 -22.93
C TRP A 40 -8.19 21.51 -22.52
N SER A 41 -8.76 22.48 -23.24
CA SER A 41 -10.10 23.00 -22.94
C SER A 41 -11.20 21.98 -23.29
N LEU A 42 -11.11 21.33 -24.46
CA LEU A 42 -12.12 20.35 -24.91
C LEU A 42 -12.03 19.00 -24.19
N TRP A 43 -10.82 18.58 -23.77
CA TRP A 43 -10.63 17.35 -22.99
C TRP A 43 -10.87 17.57 -21.49
N GLY A 44 -10.44 18.72 -20.95
CA GLY A 44 -10.64 19.11 -19.55
C GLY A 44 -12.12 19.26 -19.20
N GLU A 45 -12.93 19.89 -20.05
CA GLU A 45 -14.37 20.01 -19.80
C GLU A 45 -15.08 18.64 -19.80
N ARG A 46 -14.68 17.72 -20.68
CA ARG A 46 -15.24 16.36 -20.69
C ARG A 46 -14.84 15.55 -19.45
N ALA A 47 -13.59 15.67 -19.00
CA ALA A 47 -13.11 15.02 -17.78
C ALA A 47 -13.83 15.57 -16.53
N VAL A 48 -14.00 16.89 -16.45
CA VAL A 48 -14.74 17.54 -15.35
C VAL A 48 -16.22 17.17 -15.35
N GLN A 49 -16.86 17.07 -16.52
CA GLN A 49 -18.26 16.61 -16.60
C GLN A 49 -18.41 15.15 -16.19
N ARG A 50 -17.46 14.27 -16.56
CA ARG A 50 -17.45 12.87 -16.15
C ARG A 50 -17.25 12.73 -14.63
N MET A 51 -16.29 13.45 -14.06
CA MET A 51 -16.07 13.49 -12.61
C MET A 51 -17.30 14.01 -11.84
N ARG A 52 -18.00 15.03 -12.34
CA ARG A 52 -19.25 15.52 -11.73
C ARG A 52 -20.37 14.48 -11.79
N SER A 53 -20.51 13.78 -12.91
CA SER A 53 -21.49 12.70 -13.08
C SER A 53 -21.21 11.54 -12.13
N ASP A 54 -19.94 11.12 -12.02
CA ASP A 54 -19.51 10.02 -11.17
C ASP A 54 -19.66 10.38 -9.68
N PHE A 55 -19.36 11.64 -9.31
CA PHE A 55 -19.58 12.14 -7.95
C PHE A 55 -21.07 12.21 -7.57
N ILE A 56 -21.96 12.66 -8.47
CA ILE A 56 -23.41 12.65 -8.24
C ILE A 56 -23.93 11.21 -8.10
N THR A 57 -23.42 10.28 -8.91
CA THR A 57 -23.81 8.88 -8.85
C THR A 57 -23.33 8.22 -7.55
N ALA A 58 -22.09 8.47 -7.13
CA ALA A 58 -21.51 7.96 -5.90
C ALA A 58 -22.18 8.52 -4.63
N THR A 59 -22.55 9.81 -4.64
CA THR A 59 -23.30 10.41 -3.52
C THR A 59 -24.72 9.87 -3.43
N SER A 60 -25.38 9.63 -4.57
CA SER A 60 -26.70 8.99 -4.63
C SER A 60 -26.67 7.54 -4.13
N SER A 61 -25.68 6.75 -4.56
CA SER A 61 -25.54 5.35 -4.12
C SER A 61 -25.19 5.24 -2.63
N ARG A 62 -24.36 6.15 -2.11
CA ARG A 62 -24.05 6.25 -0.68
C ARG A 62 -25.28 6.63 0.15
N ALA A 63 -26.10 7.56 -0.33
CA ALA A 63 -27.35 7.93 0.34
C ALA A 63 -28.37 6.77 0.36
N ALA A 64 -28.42 5.96 -0.70
CA ALA A 64 -29.24 4.75 -0.74
C ALA A 64 -28.73 3.65 0.22
N SER A 65 -27.41 3.42 0.27
CA SER A 65 -26.79 2.43 1.16
C SER A 65 -26.97 2.77 2.65
N VAL A 66 -26.83 4.05 3.02
CA VAL A 66 -27.06 4.52 4.40
C VAL A 66 -28.53 4.34 4.81
N LYS A 67 -29.49 4.59 3.90
CA LYS A 67 -30.91 4.34 4.17
C LYS A 67 -31.21 2.85 4.36
N GLN A 68 -30.56 1.97 3.58
CA GLN A 68 -30.72 0.53 3.70
C GLN A 68 -30.14 0.00 5.01
N GLN A 69 -28.91 0.40 5.38
CA GLN A 69 -28.30 0.02 6.66
C GLN A 69 -29.10 0.52 7.87
N ALA A 70 -29.74 1.69 7.79
CA ALA A 70 -30.61 2.20 8.84
C ALA A 70 -31.91 1.38 8.99
N ALA A 71 -32.45 0.86 7.89
CA ALA A 71 -33.61 -0.03 7.91
C ALA A 71 -33.26 -1.41 8.51
N ASP A 72 -32.11 -1.97 8.14
CA ASP A 72 -31.66 -3.28 8.61
C ASP A 72 -31.30 -3.27 10.10
N ARG A 73 -30.70 -2.18 10.60
CA ARG A 73 -30.45 -1.99 12.05
C ARG A 73 -31.75 -1.95 12.86
N LYS A 74 -32.81 -1.34 12.34
CA LYS A 74 -34.13 -1.32 12.99
C LYS A 74 -34.78 -2.71 12.99
N ALA A 75 -34.62 -3.48 11.92
CA ALA A 75 -35.13 -4.86 11.84
C ALA A 75 -34.41 -5.79 12.84
N ASN A 76 -33.08 -5.72 12.93
CA ASN A 76 -32.29 -6.60 13.80
C ASN A 76 -32.49 -6.31 15.30
N SER A 77 -32.75 -5.05 15.67
CA SER A 77 -33.05 -4.66 17.06
C SER A 77 -34.33 -5.32 17.62
N LYS A 78 -35.33 -5.57 16.76
CA LYS A 78 -36.60 -6.23 17.13
C LYS A 78 -36.48 -7.75 17.31
N VAL A 79 -35.51 -8.37 16.65
CA VAL A 79 -35.26 -9.81 16.75
C VAL A 79 -34.44 -10.13 18.01
N GLY A 80 -33.42 -9.32 18.31
CA GLY A 80 -32.57 -9.48 19.50
C GLY A 80 -33.31 -9.33 20.83
N SER A 81 -34.32 -8.44 20.90
CA SER A 81 -35.13 -8.26 22.11
C SER A 81 -36.06 -9.44 22.41
N LYS A 82 -36.42 -10.25 21.40
CA LYS A 82 -37.35 -11.38 21.54
C LYS A 82 -36.65 -12.70 21.94
N LEU A 83 -35.33 -12.81 21.70
CA LEU A 83 -34.51 -13.96 22.08
C LEU A 83 -33.99 -13.86 23.53
N ARG A 84 -33.74 -12.64 24.00
CA ARG A 84 -33.18 -12.40 25.35
C ARG A 84 -34.18 -12.62 26.50
N SER A 85 -35.49 -12.66 26.23
CA SER A 85 -36.52 -12.96 27.22
C SER A 85 -36.78 -14.46 27.43
N LYS A 86 -36.18 -15.36 26.63
CA LYS A 86 -36.36 -16.82 26.76
C LYS A 86 -35.21 -17.54 27.48
N ALA A 87 -34.05 -16.90 27.67
CA ALA A 87 -32.86 -17.54 28.25
C ALA A 87 -32.73 -17.39 29.79
N SER A 88 -33.65 -16.68 30.46
CA SER A 88 -33.58 -16.41 31.91
C SER A 88 -34.39 -17.39 32.79
N ALA A 89 -34.93 -18.47 32.22
CA ALA A 89 -35.81 -19.40 32.94
C ALA A 89 -35.35 -20.86 32.79
N GLN A 90 -34.10 -21.17 33.16
CA GLN A 90 -33.68 -22.54 33.51
C GLN A 90 -32.29 -22.55 34.15
N SER A 91 -32.26 -22.34 35.47
CA SER A 91 -31.16 -22.75 36.33
C SER A 91 -31.68 -22.92 37.75
N ALA A 92 -31.94 -24.15 38.16
CA ALA A 92 -31.89 -24.62 39.54
C ALA A 92 -32.11 -26.14 39.60
N VAL A 93 -31.58 -26.76 40.67
CA VAL A 93 -31.65 -28.18 41.09
C VAL A 93 -30.62 -29.08 40.35
N VAL A 94 -29.65 -29.75 40.98
CA VAL A 94 -29.67 -30.69 42.13
C VAL A 94 -28.29 -30.79 42.82
N LYS A 95 -28.30 -31.07 44.14
CA LYS A 95 -27.17 -31.39 45.03
C LYS A 95 -26.77 -32.88 45.00
N ASN A 96 -25.45 -33.11 45.10
CA ASN A 96 -24.68 -34.11 45.89
C ASN A 96 -25.15 -35.58 46.05
N SER A 97 -24.24 -36.53 45.75
CA SER A 97 -23.89 -37.66 46.65
C SER A 97 -22.67 -38.45 46.16
N ASP A 98 -21.80 -38.79 47.11
CA ASP A 98 -20.58 -39.60 47.02
C ASP A 98 -20.79 -41.05 46.56
N ALA A 99 -19.79 -41.63 45.88
CA ALA A 99 -19.36 -43.03 46.08
C ALA A 99 -17.96 -43.27 45.47
N ALA A 100 -17.08 -43.83 46.29
CA ALA A 100 -15.70 -44.17 45.96
C ALA A 100 -15.60 -45.43 45.10
N HIS A 101 -14.64 -45.46 44.17
CA HIS A 101 -13.95 -46.69 43.77
C HIS A 101 -12.51 -46.42 43.35
N LYS A 102 -11.58 -47.12 44.02
CA LYS A 102 -10.14 -47.15 43.78
C LYS A 102 -9.81 -47.95 42.52
N TYR A 103 -8.91 -47.45 41.66
CA TYR A 103 -7.96 -48.27 40.87
C TYR A 103 -6.78 -47.42 40.35
N GLY A 104 -5.55 -47.78 40.74
CA GLY A 104 -4.25 -47.65 40.03
C GLY A 104 -3.69 -46.26 39.62
N PRO A 105 -2.38 -45.97 39.85
CA PRO A 105 -1.77 -44.74 39.36
C PRO A 105 -1.43 -44.90 37.87
N GLY A 106 -2.36 -44.51 37.01
CA GLY A 106 -2.06 -44.22 35.61
C GLY A 106 -1.16 -43.00 35.56
N LYS A 107 0.08 -43.17 35.09
CA LYS A 107 0.95 -42.05 34.68
C LYS A 107 0.27 -41.32 33.53
N HIS A 108 -0.59 -40.35 33.84
CA HIS A 108 -0.97 -39.32 32.89
C HIS A 108 0.24 -38.41 32.69
N GLY A 109 1.06 -38.75 31.69
CA GLY A 109 1.90 -37.74 31.07
C GLY A 109 0.98 -36.63 30.60
N SER A 110 1.02 -35.50 31.29
CA SER A 110 0.47 -34.24 30.77
C SER A 110 1.19 -33.96 29.46
N SER A 111 0.55 -34.32 28.34
CA SER A 111 0.94 -33.80 27.04
C SER A 111 0.70 -32.30 27.13
N LYS A 112 1.76 -31.52 27.38
CA LYS A 112 1.69 -30.07 27.26
C LYS A 112 1.40 -29.79 25.80
N THR A 113 0.16 -29.45 25.47
CA THR A 113 -0.21 -28.95 24.15
C THR A 113 0.73 -27.78 23.85
N LYS A 114 1.50 -27.86 22.76
CA LYS A 114 2.38 -26.77 22.35
C LYS A 114 1.52 -25.56 21.99
N GLN A 115 1.86 -24.41 22.56
CA GLN A 115 1.21 -23.13 22.27
C GLN A 115 1.42 -22.78 20.78
N THR A 116 0.39 -22.29 20.11
CA THR A 116 0.47 -21.81 18.73
C THR A 116 1.18 -20.45 18.63
N ILE A 117 1.61 -20.05 17.43
CA ILE A 117 2.19 -18.72 17.19
C ILE A 117 1.20 -17.61 17.57
N ALA A 118 -0.07 -17.74 17.17
CA ALA A 118 -1.15 -16.82 17.52
C ALA A 118 -1.29 -16.66 19.05
N GLU A 119 -1.34 -17.78 19.79
CA GLU A 119 -1.43 -17.74 21.25
C GLU A 119 -0.18 -17.15 21.90
N LYS A 120 1.01 -17.37 21.33
CA LYS A 120 2.27 -16.81 21.86
C LYS A 120 2.26 -15.28 21.83
N PHE A 121 1.77 -14.70 20.74
CA PHE A 121 1.73 -13.24 20.56
C PHE A 121 0.41 -12.63 21.02
N GLY A 122 -0.60 -13.45 21.34
CA GLY A 122 -1.92 -12.98 21.75
C GLY A 122 -2.66 -12.27 20.60
N VAL A 123 -2.50 -12.76 19.37
CA VAL A 123 -3.03 -12.13 18.15
C VAL A 123 -3.92 -13.07 17.34
N THR A 124 -4.69 -12.49 16.43
CA THR A 124 -5.45 -13.15 15.38
C THR A 124 -5.10 -12.54 14.03
N ALA A 125 -5.42 -13.22 12.92
CA ALA A 125 -5.16 -12.69 11.58
C ALA A 125 -5.87 -11.35 11.29
N ASP A 126 -6.94 -11.03 12.02
CA ASP A 126 -7.74 -9.82 11.86
C ASP A 126 -7.23 -8.62 12.70
N ASP A 127 -6.16 -8.81 13.48
CA ASP A 127 -5.59 -7.71 14.26
C ASP A 127 -5.09 -6.58 13.35
N TRP A 128 -5.35 -5.34 13.77
CA TRP A 128 -5.14 -4.15 12.95
C TRP A 128 -3.71 -3.98 12.42
N HIS A 129 -2.70 -4.39 13.20
CA HIS A 129 -1.30 -4.28 12.81
C HIS A 129 -0.84 -5.44 11.90
N LEU A 130 -1.68 -6.46 11.73
CA LEU A 130 -1.47 -7.63 10.88
C LEU A 130 -2.29 -7.60 9.58
N VAL A 131 -3.03 -6.51 9.32
CA VAL A 131 -3.78 -6.34 8.08
C VAL A 131 -2.87 -6.56 6.86
N LEU A 132 -3.25 -7.50 6.00
CA LEU A 132 -2.56 -7.75 4.75
C LEU A 132 -3.16 -6.89 3.64
N VAL A 133 -2.30 -6.11 2.98
CA VAL A 133 -2.61 -5.33 1.78
C VAL A 133 -1.54 -5.62 0.75
N ASN A 134 -1.94 -6.22 -0.36
CA ASN A 134 -1.09 -6.49 -1.52
C ASN A 134 -1.98 -6.69 -2.75
N ARG A 135 -1.42 -7.15 -3.87
CA ARG A 135 -2.16 -7.33 -5.13
C ARG A 135 -3.30 -8.35 -5.05
N GLU A 136 -3.16 -9.36 -4.19
CA GLU A 136 -4.15 -10.40 -3.97
C GLU A 136 -5.15 -10.02 -2.86
N HIS A 137 -4.79 -9.06 -2.02
CA HIS A 137 -5.58 -8.59 -0.89
C HIS A 137 -5.82 -7.07 -0.97
N PRO A 138 -6.49 -6.56 -2.03
CA PRO A 138 -6.81 -5.15 -2.12
C PRO A 138 -7.75 -4.73 -1.00
N ARG A 139 -7.57 -3.50 -0.51
CA ARG A 139 -8.44 -2.89 0.50
C ARG A 139 -8.96 -1.55 0.00
N GLU A 140 -10.18 -1.23 0.41
CA GLU A 140 -10.71 0.13 0.32
C GLU A 140 -9.94 1.07 1.26
N GLU A 141 -10.20 2.37 1.16
CA GLU A 141 -9.60 3.39 2.03
C GLU A 141 -9.91 3.09 3.51
N MET A 142 -8.86 3.01 4.33
CA MET A 142 -8.97 2.61 5.74
C MET A 142 -9.13 3.80 6.69
N ASN A 143 -8.79 5.02 6.26
CA ASN A 143 -8.90 6.26 7.04
C ASN A 143 -8.33 6.13 8.49
N PRO A 144 -7.04 5.75 8.66
CA PRO A 144 -6.43 5.73 9.98
C PRO A 144 -6.46 7.13 10.62
N GLN A 145 -6.42 7.18 11.96
CA GLN A 145 -6.10 8.43 12.64
C GLN A 145 -4.61 8.69 12.44
N LEU A 146 -4.26 9.89 11.97
CA LEU A 146 -2.90 10.21 11.55
C LEU A 146 -2.23 11.17 12.53
N THR A 147 -0.97 10.89 12.84
CA THR A 147 -0.04 11.82 13.49
C THR A 147 1.02 12.23 12.49
N GLU A 148 1.28 13.53 12.38
CA GLU A 148 2.38 14.05 11.58
C GLU A 148 3.69 14.05 12.39
N LEU A 149 4.73 13.46 11.82
CA LEU A 149 6.09 13.40 12.36
C LEU A 149 7.01 14.25 11.49
N ASN A 150 7.79 15.12 12.15
CA ASN A 150 8.83 15.96 11.55
C ASN A 150 8.37 16.76 10.31
N ASN A 151 7.09 17.13 10.25
CA ASN A 151 6.45 17.85 9.12
C ASN A 151 6.66 17.19 7.75
N ARG A 152 6.91 15.87 7.71
CA ARG A 152 7.23 15.13 6.47
C ARG A 152 6.44 13.83 6.33
N CYS A 153 6.06 13.23 7.45
CA CYS A 153 5.46 11.90 7.48
C CYS A 153 4.17 11.90 8.27
N SER A 154 3.05 11.57 7.62
CA SER A 154 1.83 11.20 8.33
C SER A 154 1.79 9.68 8.50
N ILE A 155 1.59 9.20 9.72
CA ILE A 155 1.55 7.76 10.07
C ILE A 155 0.34 7.48 10.97
N ASP A 156 -0.12 6.24 11.07
CA ASP A 156 -1.15 5.86 12.04
C ASP A 156 -0.70 6.27 13.46
N SER A 157 -1.54 7.03 14.17
CA SER A 157 -1.22 7.57 15.49
C SER A 157 -0.83 6.51 16.51
N ARG A 158 -1.25 5.25 16.32
CA ARG A 158 -0.92 4.12 17.20
C ARG A 158 0.54 3.69 17.12
N VAL A 159 1.27 4.09 16.08
CA VAL A 159 2.68 3.67 15.84
C VAL A 159 3.65 4.86 15.76
N ALA A 160 3.17 6.06 16.06
CA ALA A 160 3.93 7.30 15.91
C ALA A 160 5.18 7.33 16.79
N ASP A 161 5.07 6.85 18.03
CA ASP A 161 6.20 6.81 18.97
C ASP A 161 7.27 5.82 18.50
N GLU A 162 6.87 4.60 18.10
CA GLU A 162 7.82 3.62 17.58
C GLU A 162 8.49 4.07 16.28
N LEU A 163 7.76 4.73 15.39
CA LEU A 163 8.35 5.28 14.17
C LEU A 163 9.34 6.40 14.48
N SER A 164 9.03 7.27 15.44
CA SER A 164 9.94 8.32 15.88
C SER A 164 11.22 7.76 16.48
N GLU A 165 11.12 6.72 17.32
CA GLU A 165 12.30 6.05 17.88
C GLU A 165 13.13 5.34 16.81
N PHE A 166 12.47 4.68 15.84
CA PHE A 166 13.15 4.04 14.73
C PHE A 166 13.93 5.05 13.88
N LEU A 167 13.32 6.20 13.55
CA LEU A 167 14.00 7.26 12.83
C LEU A 167 15.23 7.78 13.60
N HIS A 168 15.09 8.06 14.90
CA HIS A 168 16.23 8.50 15.70
C HIS A 168 17.36 7.46 15.69
N ALA A 169 17.05 6.17 15.82
CA ALA A 169 18.05 5.11 15.75
C ALA A 169 18.72 5.01 14.37
N ALA A 170 17.97 5.22 13.28
CA ALA A 170 18.51 5.31 11.94
C ALA A 170 19.43 6.54 11.79
N GLN A 171 19.09 7.66 12.41
CA GLN A 171 19.90 8.88 12.41
C GLN A 171 21.21 8.75 13.19
N GLU A 172 21.27 7.87 14.21
CA GLU A 172 22.52 7.49 14.87
C GLU A 172 23.42 6.63 13.96
N VAL A 173 22.85 5.92 12.97
CA VAL A 173 23.62 5.20 11.94
C VAL A 173 24.15 6.17 10.89
N ASP A 174 23.28 7.06 10.42
CA ASP A 174 23.61 8.15 9.51
C ASP A 174 22.62 9.31 9.71
N SER A 175 23.13 10.49 10.08
CA SER A 175 22.32 11.67 10.39
C SER A 175 21.43 12.16 9.25
N SER A 176 21.68 11.73 8.01
CA SER A 176 20.85 12.05 6.85
C SER A 176 19.60 11.18 6.72
N ALA A 177 19.43 10.14 7.55
CA ALA A 177 18.25 9.28 7.51
C ALA A 177 16.95 10.09 7.69
N HIS A 178 15.99 9.88 6.78
CA HIS A 178 14.72 10.60 6.72
C HIS A 178 13.62 9.75 6.07
N PHE A 179 12.38 10.18 6.24
CA PHE A 179 11.22 9.58 5.58
C PHE A 179 11.11 10.06 4.14
N ILE A 180 10.97 9.13 3.19
CA ILE A 180 10.66 9.43 1.79
C ILE A 180 9.15 9.52 1.60
N SER A 181 8.43 8.56 2.16
CA SER A 181 6.99 8.41 1.97
C SER A 181 6.38 7.66 3.16
N CYS A 182 5.18 8.06 3.57
CA CYS A 182 4.43 7.46 4.67
C CYS A 182 2.99 7.21 4.25
N TYR A 183 1.99 7.60 5.03
CA TYR A 183 0.59 7.41 4.64
C TYR A 183 0.29 8.00 3.26
N ARG A 184 -0.32 7.19 2.41
CA ARG A 184 -0.87 7.58 1.11
C ARG A 184 -2.31 7.10 1.04
N SER A 185 -3.26 8.01 0.89
CA SER A 185 -4.65 7.61 0.64
C SER A 185 -4.77 6.80 -0.65
N VAL A 186 -5.79 5.97 -0.77
CA VAL A 186 -6.11 5.21 -1.99
C VAL A 186 -6.27 6.16 -3.18
N ALA A 187 -6.91 7.31 -2.98
CA ALA A 187 -7.08 8.32 -4.02
C ALA A 187 -5.76 8.95 -4.47
N TYR A 188 -4.86 9.24 -3.54
CA TYR A 188 -3.53 9.75 -3.88
C TYR A 188 -2.69 8.69 -4.59
N GLN A 189 -2.75 7.43 -4.15
CA GLN A 189 -2.07 6.31 -4.81
C GLN A 189 -2.56 6.11 -6.24
N MET A 190 -3.86 6.31 -6.50
CA MET A 190 -4.43 6.27 -7.85
C MET A 190 -3.81 7.34 -8.75
N GLN A 191 -3.73 8.58 -8.27
CA GLN A 191 -3.14 9.68 -9.02
C GLN A 191 -1.65 9.43 -9.34
N LEU A 192 -0.89 8.93 -8.36
CA LEU A 192 0.51 8.55 -8.57
C LEU A 192 0.65 7.45 -9.63
N PHE A 193 -0.12 6.38 -9.49
CA PHE A 193 -0.07 5.24 -10.40
C PHE A 193 -0.45 5.65 -11.83
N GLU A 194 -1.53 6.40 -12.01
CA GLU A 194 -1.93 6.94 -13.31
C GLU A 194 -0.89 7.91 -13.88
N GLY A 195 -0.25 8.72 -13.04
CA GLY A 195 0.87 9.58 -13.42
C GLY A 195 2.00 8.76 -14.04
N TYR A 196 2.47 7.73 -13.34
CA TYR A 196 3.52 6.84 -13.85
C TYR A 196 3.12 6.11 -15.13
N VAL A 197 1.86 5.68 -15.26
CA VAL A 197 1.37 5.06 -16.50
C VAL A 197 1.47 6.03 -17.67
N ASN A 198 1.11 7.30 -17.47
CA ASN A 198 1.23 8.32 -18.51
C ASN A 198 2.70 8.62 -18.85
N ASP A 199 3.59 8.66 -17.86
CA ASP A 199 5.02 8.84 -18.08
C ASP A 199 5.62 7.69 -18.90
N GLU A 200 5.26 6.44 -18.61
CA GLU A 200 5.67 5.27 -19.38
C GLU A 200 5.14 5.31 -20.82
N LEU A 201 3.86 5.69 -21.02
CA LEU A 201 3.29 5.85 -22.36
C LEU A 201 3.98 6.95 -23.17
N ALA A 202 4.38 8.05 -22.51
CA ALA A 202 5.11 9.13 -23.16
C ALA A 202 6.55 8.71 -23.53
N ALA A 203 7.21 7.94 -22.66
CA ALA A 203 8.55 7.39 -22.92
C ALA A 203 8.54 6.27 -23.97
N HIS A 204 7.43 5.55 -24.10
CA HIS A 204 7.26 4.41 -25.00
C HIS A 204 6.02 4.56 -25.90
N PRO A 205 6.07 5.38 -26.97
CA PRO A 205 4.91 5.69 -27.81
C PRO A 205 4.25 4.51 -28.53
N ASP A 206 4.96 3.38 -28.65
CA ASP A 206 4.45 2.14 -29.25
C ASP A 206 3.71 1.24 -28.24
N TRP A 207 3.73 1.58 -26.94
CA TRP A 207 3.03 0.84 -25.90
C TRP A 207 1.56 1.21 -25.82
N ASN A 208 0.74 0.23 -25.48
CA ASN A 208 -0.64 0.47 -25.03
C ASN A 208 -0.69 0.61 -23.49
N CYS A 209 -1.86 0.99 -22.96
CA CYS A 209 -2.03 1.17 -21.51
C CYS A 209 -1.72 -0.09 -20.70
N GLU A 210 -2.05 -1.28 -21.21
CA GLU A 210 -1.80 -2.54 -20.47
C GLU A 210 -0.29 -2.82 -20.31
N GLN A 211 0.50 -2.53 -21.34
CA GLN A 211 1.96 -2.65 -21.30
C GLN A 211 2.58 -1.65 -20.32
N ALA A 212 2.15 -0.38 -20.40
CA ALA A 212 2.58 0.65 -19.46
C ALA A 212 2.19 0.30 -18.01
N GLU A 213 0.94 -0.11 -17.76
CA GLU A 213 0.51 -0.55 -16.44
C GLU A 213 1.32 -1.74 -15.92
N THR A 214 1.64 -2.70 -16.80
CA THR A 214 2.47 -3.87 -16.43
C THR A 214 3.86 -3.41 -16.01
N GLN A 215 4.43 -2.43 -16.72
CA GLN A 215 5.71 -1.83 -16.37
C GLN A 215 5.63 -1.06 -15.05
N VAL A 216 4.64 -0.18 -14.86
CA VAL A 216 4.46 0.58 -13.61
C VAL A 216 4.27 -0.34 -12.41
N LYS A 217 3.55 -1.46 -12.58
CA LYS A 217 3.38 -2.47 -11.52
C LYS A 217 4.71 -3.03 -11.04
N THR A 218 5.81 -2.94 -11.78
CA THR A 218 7.13 -3.39 -11.28
C THR A 218 7.71 -2.50 -10.18
N TYR A 219 7.29 -1.23 -10.07
CA TYR A 219 7.85 -0.28 -9.10
C TYR A 219 6.80 0.56 -8.34
N SER A 220 5.51 0.46 -8.68
CA SER A 220 4.44 1.15 -7.98
C SER A 220 3.21 0.27 -7.85
N GLN A 221 2.60 0.27 -6.67
CA GLN A 221 1.39 -0.50 -6.41
C GLN A 221 0.15 0.23 -6.92
N PRO A 222 -0.83 -0.47 -7.52
CA PRO A 222 -2.13 0.12 -7.83
C PRO A 222 -2.85 0.64 -6.58
N ALA A 223 -3.81 1.54 -6.78
CA ALA A 223 -4.68 2.02 -5.73
C ALA A 223 -5.40 0.87 -5.00
N GLY A 224 -5.43 0.90 -3.68
CA GLY A 224 -6.02 -0.17 -2.87
C GLY A 224 -5.08 -1.34 -2.58
N GLN A 225 -3.91 -1.39 -3.22
CA GLN A 225 -2.94 -2.49 -3.12
C GLN A 225 -1.60 -2.06 -2.49
N SER A 226 -1.50 -0.80 -2.06
CA SER A 226 -0.31 -0.25 -1.39
C SER A 226 -0.47 -0.31 0.11
N GLU A 227 0.51 -0.84 0.85
CA GLU A 227 0.48 -0.83 2.32
C GLU A 227 0.50 0.59 2.91
N HIS A 228 0.95 1.60 2.18
CA HIS A 228 0.96 3.00 2.66
C HIS A 228 -0.45 3.49 3.04
N GLN A 229 -1.51 2.95 2.44
CA GLN A 229 -2.88 3.32 2.79
C GLN A 229 -3.31 2.84 4.19
N THR A 230 -2.57 1.90 4.78
CA THR A 230 -2.83 1.44 6.15
C THR A 230 -2.37 2.45 7.19
N GLY A 231 -1.43 3.35 6.83
CA GLY A 231 -0.70 4.17 7.79
C GLY A 231 0.32 3.38 8.62
N LEU A 232 0.66 2.15 8.24
CA LEU A 232 1.61 1.28 8.95
C LEU A 232 2.90 1.01 8.16
N ALA A 233 2.97 1.52 6.92
CA ALA A 233 4.14 1.41 6.06
C ALA A 233 4.85 2.77 5.93
N VAL A 234 6.17 2.71 5.87
CA VAL A 234 7.05 3.87 5.72
C VAL A 234 8.22 3.52 4.82
N ASP A 235 8.55 4.45 3.93
CA ASP A 235 9.79 4.45 3.16
C ASP A 235 10.79 5.32 3.91
N LEU A 236 11.91 4.73 4.33
CA LEU A 236 12.98 5.42 5.05
C LEU A 236 14.30 5.20 4.32
N SER A 237 15.03 6.28 4.05
CA SER A 237 16.33 6.23 3.38
C SER A 237 17.28 7.32 3.89
N THR A 238 18.56 7.20 3.54
CA THR A 238 19.58 8.26 3.69
C THR A 238 19.79 9.06 2.41
N ALA A 239 19.18 8.63 1.29
CA ALA A 239 19.18 9.34 0.02
C ALA A 239 17.77 9.90 -0.26
N GLU A 240 17.68 11.03 -0.97
CA GLU A 240 16.38 11.59 -1.36
C GLU A 240 15.66 10.74 -2.41
N ASP A 241 16.44 10.04 -3.25
CA ASP A 241 15.91 9.11 -4.24
C ASP A 241 15.88 7.68 -3.69
N ILE A 242 14.75 7.01 -3.90
CA ILE A 242 14.55 5.60 -3.59
C ILE A 242 15.49 4.73 -4.45
N ASN A 243 15.94 3.57 -3.97
CA ASN A 243 16.94 2.70 -4.62
C ASN A 243 18.39 3.22 -4.73
N VAL A 244 18.72 4.41 -4.21
CA VAL A 244 20.06 5.00 -4.37
C VAL A 244 20.92 4.85 -3.12
N GLN A 245 20.36 4.29 -2.04
CA GLN A 245 21.06 4.14 -0.77
C GLN A 245 22.26 3.19 -0.87
N ASP A 246 23.33 3.52 -0.13
CA ASP A 246 24.45 2.60 0.04
C ASP A 246 23.97 1.28 0.70
N PRO A 247 24.23 0.11 0.09
CA PRO A 247 23.71 -1.15 0.59
C PRO A 247 24.19 -1.50 2.01
N ALA A 248 25.39 -1.08 2.41
CA ALA A 248 25.89 -1.34 3.76
C ALA A 248 25.17 -0.46 4.80
N LEU A 249 24.87 0.79 4.46
CA LEU A 249 24.02 1.66 5.28
C LEU A 249 22.58 1.12 5.37
N ALA A 250 22.00 0.72 4.25
CA ALA A 250 20.66 0.13 4.21
C ALA A 250 20.57 -1.08 5.15
N GLN A 251 21.52 -2.01 5.04
CA GLN A 251 21.56 -3.20 5.89
C GLN A 251 21.68 -2.87 7.39
N ARG A 252 22.49 -1.85 7.75
CA ARG A 252 22.60 -1.42 9.15
C ARG A 252 21.27 -0.88 9.68
N ILE A 253 20.58 -0.03 8.92
CA ILE A 253 19.27 0.53 9.31
C ILE A 253 18.21 -0.58 9.39
N GLN A 254 18.15 -1.48 8.41
CA GLN A 254 17.22 -2.61 8.40
C GLN A 254 17.36 -3.50 9.63
N SER A 255 18.59 -3.70 10.12
CA SER A 255 18.84 -4.51 11.32
C SER A 255 18.26 -3.91 12.61
N LEU A 256 17.96 -2.60 12.62
CA LEU A 256 17.35 -1.91 13.75
C LEU A 256 15.82 -2.05 13.77
N ALA A 257 15.19 -2.10 12.60
CA ALA A 257 13.73 -2.05 12.43
C ALA A 257 12.93 -2.99 13.38
N PRO A 258 13.33 -4.27 13.59
CA PRO A 258 12.54 -5.19 14.42
C PRO A 258 12.47 -4.77 15.89
N GLN A 259 13.48 -4.04 16.39
CA GLN A 259 13.49 -3.53 17.76
C GLN A 259 12.37 -2.53 18.01
N TYR A 260 11.92 -1.85 16.95
CA TYR A 260 10.86 -0.85 16.96
C TYR A 260 9.54 -1.38 16.37
N GLY A 261 9.45 -2.68 16.09
CA GLY A 261 8.21 -3.30 15.60
C GLY A 261 8.00 -3.20 14.09
N PHE A 262 9.03 -2.80 13.35
CA PHE A 262 9.03 -2.76 11.90
C PHE A 262 9.76 -3.97 11.31
N ILE A 263 9.24 -4.52 10.23
CA ILE A 263 9.93 -5.49 9.38
C ILE A 263 10.37 -4.81 8.08
N LEU A 264 11.51 -5.24 7.53
CA LEU A 264 11.79 -5.02 6.11
C LEU A 264 10.76 -5.82 5.32
N ARG A 265 9.84 -5.15 4.64
CA ARG A 265 8.61 -5.79 4.15
C ARG A 265 8.85 -6.69 2.93
N PHE A 266 9.74 -6.25 2.05
CA PHE A 266 10.03 -6.89 0.77
C PHE A 266 11.46 -7.40 0.75
N LEU A 267 11.63 -8.65 1.18
CA LEU A 267 12.92 -9.32 1.29
C LEU A 267 13.39 -9.86 -0.08
N ARG A 268 14.70 -9.89 -0.29
CA ARG A 268 15.30 -10.49 -1.48
C ARG A 268 15.02 -12.00 -1.51
N GLY A 269 14.55 -12.52 -2.64
CA GLY A 269 14.19 -13.92 -2.81
C GLY A 269 12.80 -14.29 -2.26
N LYS A 270 11.99 -13.30 -1.85
CA LYS A 270 10.62 -13.50 -1.34
C LYS A 270 9.56 -12.88 -2.25
N GLU A 271 9.93 -12.49 -3.47
CA GLU A 271 9.07 -11.80 -4.44
C GLU A 271 7.85 -12.65 -4.83
N GLN A 272 8.00 -13.98 -4.85
CA GLN A 272 6.89 -14.91 -5.10
C GLN A 272 5.84 -14.89 -3.98
N SER A 273 6.23 -14.58 -2.75
CA SER A 273 5.31 -14.51 -1.60
C SER A 273 4.66 -13.13 -1.49
N THR A 274 5.41 -12.05 -1.72
CA THR A 274 4.93 -10.68 -1.54
C THR A 274 4.29 -10.09 -2.80
N GLY A 275 4.63 -10.61 -3.98
CA GLY A 275 4.29 -10.03 -5.27
C GLY A 275 5.04 -8.73 -5.60
N VAL A 276 6.07 -8.38 -4.82
CA VAL A 276 6.85 -7.15 -4.93
C VAL A 276 8.34 -7.48 -4.84
N ASP A 277 9.14 -6.84 -5.69
CA ASP A 277 10.59 -6.99 -5.69
C ASP A 277 11.22 -6.47 -4.38
N TYR A 278 12.50 -6.80 -4.16
CA TYR A 278 13.24 -6.32 -2.99
C TYR A 278 13.26 -4.78 -2.92
N GLU A 279 12.84 -4.24 -1.77
CA GLU A 279 12.85 -2.81 -1.49
C GLU A 279 13.58 -2.57 -0.17
N ASP A 280 14.73 -1.91 -0.24
CA ASP A 280 15.62 -1.77 0.93
C ASP A 280 15.21 -0.65 1.91
N TRP A 281 14.21 0.15 1.51
CA TRP A 281 13.64 1.30 2.22
C TRP A 281 12.26 1.05 2.84
N HIS A 282 11.50 0.03 2.40
CA HIS A 282 10.08 -0.14 2.76
C HIS A 282 9.93 -0.95 4.04
N PHE A 283 9.49 -0.29 5.11
CA PHE A 283 9.29 -0.87 6.42
C PHE A 283 7.81 -0.92 6.80
N ARG A 284 7.39 -2.04 7.38
CA ARG A 284 6.00 -2.29 7.79
C ARG A 284 5.91 -2.56 9.29
N TYR A 285 5.08 -1.81 10.01
CA TYR A 285 4.81 -2.05 11.42
C TYR A 285 3.92 -3.28 11.61
N VAL A 286 4.36 -4.17 12.50
CA VAL A 286 3.64 -5.39 12.93
C VAL A 286 3.76 -5.62 14.45
N GLY A 287 4.32 -4.65 15.20
CA GLY A 287 4.58 -4.76 16.63
C GLY A 287 5.92 -5.46 16.96
N ARG A 288 6.57 -5.04 18.05
CA ARG A 288 7.97 -5.42 18.40
C ARG A 288 8.22 -6.92 18.45
N GLY A 289 7.40 -7.66 19.21
CA GLY A 289 7.60 -9.10 19.39
C GLY A 289 7.42 -9.90 18.10
N ILE A 290 6.44 -9.52 17.27
CA ILE A 290 6.17 -10.16 15.99
C ILE A 290 7.26 -9.80 14.98
N ALA A 291 7.66 -8.53 14.89
CA ALA A 291 8.71 -8.10 13.98
C ALA A 291 10.02 -8.85 14.24
N GLN A 292 10.44 -8.95 15.50
CA GLN A 292 11.62 -9.73 15.88
C GLN A 292 11.51 -11.21 15.48
N TYR A 293 10.32 -11.80 15.64
CA TYR A 293 10.08 -13.19 15.29
C TYR A 293 10.12 -13.43 13.78
N ILE A 294 9.43 -12.58 13.00
CA ILE A 294 9.42 -12.63 11.54
C ILE A 294 10.84 -12.47 11.00
N THR A 295 11.59 -11.47 11.48
CA THR A 295 12.97 -11.25 11.05
C THR A 295 13.89 -12.41 11.42
N ALA A 296 13.78 -12.97 12.62
CA ALA A 296 14.59 -14.12 13.03
C ALA A 296 14.31 -15.38 12.20
N LYS A 297 13.08 -15.53 11.68
CA LYS A 297 12.69 -16.62 10.79
C LYS A 297 13.03 -16.37 9.32
N GLY A 298 13.31 -15.13 8.94
CA GLY A 298 13.40 -14.72 7.53
C GLY A 298 12.05 -14.88 6.81
N TRP A 299 10.96 -14.62 7.53
CA TRP A 299 9.61 -14.73 7.00
C TRP A 299 9.10 -13.42 6.40
N THR A 300 8.15 -13.51 5.48
CA THR A 300 7.28 -12.39 5.08
C THR A 300 6.10 -12.25 6.05
N LEU A 301 5.31 -11.18 5.90
CA LEU A 301 4.05 -11.04 6.64
C LEU A 301 3.05 -12.13 6.20
N GLU A 302 3.02 -12.46 4.91
CA GLU A 302 2.21 -13.55 4.37
C GLU A 302 2.53 -14.88 5.05
N GLU A 303 3.82 -15.27 5.08
CA GLU A 303 4.26 -16.51 5.72
C GLU A 303 3.94 -16.51 7.22
N PHE A 304 4.10 -15.38 7.92
CA PHE A 304 3.72 -15.29 9.33
C PHE A 304 2.23 -15.55 9.55
N LEU A 305 1.36 -14.99 8.70
CA LEU A 305 -0.08 -15.17 8.78
C LEU A 305 -0.49 -16.63 8.50
N ASP A 306 0.12 -17.26 7.50
CA ASP A 306 -0.11 -18.66 7.16
C ASP A 306 0.27 -19.63 8.30
N HIS A 307 1.31 -19.27 9.05
CA HIS A 307 1.82 -20.07 10.17
C HIS A 307 1.18 -19.75 11.53
N LEU A 308 0.18 -18.87 11.64
CA LEU A 308 -0.39 -18.46 12.94
C LEU A 308 -0.86 -19.63 13.82
N ASN A 309 -1.38 -20.71 13.21
CA ASN A 309 -1.89 -21.88 13.92
C ASN A 309 -0.82 -22.96 14.19
N ASP A 310 0.42 -22.75 13.74
CA ASP A 310 1.51 -23.70 13.94
C ASP A 310 2.02 -23.64 15.39
N PRO A 311 2.47 -24.78 15.95
CA PRO A 311 3.04 -24.82 17.29
C PRO A 311 4.42 -24.14 17.34
N VAL A 312 4.68 -23.41 18.43
CA VAL A 312 6.00 -22.81 18.74
C VAL A 312 6.96 -23.81 19.38
#